data_AF-A0A3S1XWZ8-F1
#
_entry.id   AF-A0A3S1XWZ8-F1
#
_cell.length_a   1.000
_cell.length_b   1.000
_cell.length_c   1.000
_cell.angle_alpha   90.00
_cell.angle_beta   90.00
_cell.angle_gamma   90.00
#
_symmetry.space_group_name_H-M   'P 1'
#
loop_
_entity.id
_entity.type
_entity.pdbx_description
1 polymer ?
#
loop_
_entity_poly.entity_id
_entity_poly.type
_entity_poly.pdbx_seq_one_letter_code
_entity_poly.pdbx_strand_id
1 'polypeptide(L)'
;MAERSFAREVEKLRLGAGEEFAGEGILAITKALLQCGVGYVGGYQGAPISHLMDVLADAQDILGELGVHFEASASEATATAMLAASVHYPIRGAATFK
;
A
#
# COMPACT_ATOMS: atom_id res chain seq x y z
N MET A 1 0.05 20.74 8.48
CA MET A 1 -0.16 19.43 9.12
C MET A 1 1.18 18.72 9.01
N ALA A 2 1.83 18.38 10.12
CA ALA A 2 3.15 17.77 10.05
C ALA A 2 3.03 16.39 9.36
N GLU A 3 3.87 16.16 8.37
CA GLU A 3 4.02 14.88 7.68
C GLU A 3 4.39 13.83 8.73
N ARG A 4 3.54 12.83 8.90
CA ARG A 4 3.72 11.78 9.91
C ARG A 4 4.50 10.67 9.23
N SER A 5 5.80 10.60 9.48
CA SER A 5 6.62 9.53 8.93
C SER A 5 6.38 8.21 9.66
N PHE A 6 6.32 7.14 8.88
CA PHE A 6 6.18 5.75 9.30
C PHE A 6 7.46 4.93 9.04
N ALA A 7 8.60 5.58 8.79
CA ALA A 7 9.83 4.93 8.35
C ALA A 7 10.32 3.80 9.28
N ARG A 8 10.03 3.85 10.58
CA ARG A 8 10.34 2.73 11.51
C ARG A 8 9.23 1.69 11.56
N GLU A 9 7.99 2.14 11.44
CA GLU A 9 6.79 1.33 11.51
C GLU A 9 6.70 0.39 10.29
N VAL A 10 7.06 0.87 9.09
CA VAL A 10 7.01 0.09 7.84
C VAL A 10 7.90 -1.16 7.87
N GLU A 11 8.92 -1.22 8.73
CA GLU A 11 9.72 -2.43 8.95
C GLU A 11 8.86 -3.64 9.35
N LYS A 12 7.75 -3.42 10.05
CA LYS A 12 6.80 -4.48 10.42
C LYS A 12 6.11 -5.12 9.21
N LEU A 13 6.22 -4.53 8.02
CA LEU A 13 5.75 -5.15 6.77
C LEU A 13 6.57 -6.41 6.42
N ARG A 14 7.81 -6.54 6.93
CA ARG A 14 8.65 -7.74 6.73
C ARG A 14 8.27 -8.94 7.59
N LEU A 15 7.42 -8.78 8.61
CA LEU A 15 7.02 -9.87 9.52
C LEU A 15 6.52 -11.10 8.73
N GLY A 16 7.13 -12.25 8.96
CA GLY A 16 6.85 -13.51 8.31
C GLY A 16 5.66 -14.27 8.90
N ALA A 17 5.49 -15.50 8.43
CA ALA A 17 4.46 -16.39 8.94
C ALA A 17 4.70 -16.74 10.41
N GLY A 18 3.64 -16.67 11.23
CA GLY A 18 3.70 -16.97 12.66
C GLY A 18 4.15 -15.80 13.54
N GLU A 19 4.57 -14.68 12.97
CA GLU A 19 4.89 -13.47 13.72
C GLU A 19 3.64 -12.64 14.01
N GLU A 20 3.51 -12.13 15.24
CA GLU A 20 2.39 -11.29 15.64
C GLU A 20 2.61 -9.84 15.18
N PHE A 21 1.63 -9.28 14.45
CA PHE A 21 1.64 -7.87 14.08
C PHE A 21 0.96 -7.04 15.18
N ALA A 22 1.67 -6.05 15.71
CA ALA A 22 1.11 -5.02 16.57
C ALA A 22 1.47 -3.62 16.04
N GLY A 23 0.48 -2.80 15.70
CA GLY A 23 0.72 -1.48 15.10
C GLY A 23 -0.56 -0.73 14.75
N GLU A 24 -0.40 0.42 14.10
CA GLU A 24 -1.53 1.23 13.65
C GLU A 24 -2.34 0.51 12.56
N GLY A 25 -3.66 0.78 12.53
CA GLY A 25 -4.58 0.11 11.59
C GLY A 25 -4.21 0.31 10.12
N ILE A 26 -3.67 1.48 9.75
CA ILE A 26 -3.21 1.74 8.38
C ILE A 26 -2.10 0.79 7.93
N LEU A 27 -1.21 0.43 8.85
CA LEU A 27 -0.06 -0.41 8.60
C LEU A 27 -0.50 -1.88 8.58
N ALA A 28 -1.49 -2.22 9.42
CA ALA A 28 -2.16 -3.51 9.37
C ALA A 28 -2.84 -3.73 8.01
N ILE A 29 -3.50 -2.70 7.45
CA ILE A 29 -4.11 -2.77 6.12
C ILE A 29 -3.04 -3.00 5.04
N THR A 30 -1.94 -2.22 5.04
CA THR A 30 -0.84 -2.45 4.11
C THR A 30 -0.28 -3.86 4.24
N LYS A 31 -0.05 -4.35 5.46
CA LYS A 31 0.41 -5.71 5.72
C LYS A 31 -0.56 -6.75 5.16
N ALA A 32 -1.87 -6.56 5.35
CA ALA A 32 -2.90 -7.46 4.84
C ALA A 32 -2.91 -7.49 3.31
N LEU A 33 -2.74 -6.35 2.62
CA LEU A 33 -2.60 -6.31 1.16
C LEU A 33 -1.41 -7.16 0.68
N LEU A 34 -0.25 -7.02 1.33
CA LEU A 34 0.94 -7.82 1.02
C LEU A 34 0.69 -9.32 1.26
N GLN A 35 0.04 -9.68 2.37
CA GLN A 35 -0.31 -11.07 2.67
C GLN A 35 -1.34 -11.67 1.70
N CYS A 36 -2.22 -10.83 1.12
CA CYS A 36 -3.12 -11.23 0.03
C CYS A 36 -2.40 -11.42 -1.32
N GLY A 37 -1.09 -11.15 -1.40
CA GLY A 37 -0.30 -11.26 -2.62
C GLY A 37 -0.63 -10.17 -3.63
N VAL A 38 -0.92 -8.95 -3.17
CA VAL A 38 -1.05 -7.77 -4.04
C VAL A 38 0.32 -7.46 -4.66
N GLY A 39 0.36 -7.37 -5.99
CA GLY A 39 1.58 -7.04 -6.76
C GLY A 39 1.70 -5.57 -7.11
N TYR A 40 0.63 -4.78 -6.98
CA TYR A 40 0.69 -3.33 -7.16
C TYR A 40 -0.44 -2.59 -6.45
N VAL A 41 -0.19 -1.33 -6.10
CA VAL A 41 -1.15 -0.42 -5.46
C VAL A 41 -1.16 0.92 -6.21
N GLY A 42 -2.33 1.30 -6.72
CA GLY A 42 -2.58 2.66 -7.22
C GLY A 42 -3.27 3.49 -6.14
N GLY A 43 -2.77 4.69 -5.86
CA GLY A 43 -3.30 5.50 -4.76
C GLY A 43 -3.54 6.96 -5.12
N TYR A 44 -4.65 7.55 -4.66
CA TYR A 44 -4.90 8.98 -4.75
C TYR A 44 -5.15 9.56 -3.35
N GLN A 45 -4.44 10.66 -3.04
CA GLN A 45 -4.44 11.23 -1.69
C GLN A 45 -5.77 11.93 -1.37
N GLY A 46 -6.32 11.66 -0.18
CA GLY A 46 -7.52 12.32 0.33
C GLY A 46 -7.93 11.81 1.71
N ALA A 47 -8.45 12.69 2.57
CA ALA A 47 -8.94 12.25 3.89
C ALA A 47 -10.18 11.35 3.76
N PRO A 48 -10.28 10.24 4.50
CA PRO A 48 -9.43 9.85 5.65
C PRO A 48 -8.25 8.91 5.28
N ILE A 49 -8.01 8.62 4.01
CA ILE A 49 -7.02 7.62 3.57
C ILE A 49 -5.59 8.18 3.46
N SER A 50 -5.38 9.49 3.66
CA SER A 50 -4.08 10.14 3.45
C SER A 50 -2.92 9.44 4.16
N HIS A 51 -3.12 8.97 5.40
CA HIS A 51 -2.07 8.25 6.13
C HIS A 51 -1.70 6.89 5.55
N LEU A 52 -2.61 6.24 4.82
CA LEU A 52 -2.29 5.01 4.09
C LEU A 52 -1.38 5.32 2.90
N MET A 53 -1.56 6.47 2.23
CA MET A 53 -0.65 6.92 1.17
C MET A 53 0.75 7.21 1.72
N ASP A 54 0.83 7.89 2.87
CA ASP A 54 2.10 8.18 3.55
C ASP A 54 2.87 6.88 3.88
N VAL A 55 2.15 5.86 4.40
CA VAL A 55 2.74 4.53 4.70
C VAL A 55 3.24 3.82 3.45
N LEU A 56 2.49 3.86 2.35
CA LEU A 56 2.90 3.23 1.09
C LEU A 56 4.11 3.93 0.46
N ALA A 57 4.18 5.26 0.58
CA ALA A 57 5.34 6.05 0.15
C ALA A 57 6.58 5.74 1.00
N ASP A 58 6.45 5.76 2.33
CA ASP A 58 7.54 5.45 3.25
C ASP A 58 8.02 3.99 3.15
N ALA A 59 7.16 3.07 2.67
CA ALA A 59 7.48 1.66 2.49
C ALA A 59 8.10 1.33 1.12
N GLN A 60 8.35 2.31 0.24
CA GLN A 60 8.65 2.05 -1.17
C GLN A 60 9.85 1.10 -1.41
N ASP A 61 10.91 1.20 -0.60
CA ASP A 61 12.05 0.28 -0.67
C ASP A 61 11.65 -1.16 -0.30
N ILE A 62 10.85 -1.33 0.76
CA ILE A 62 10.34 -2.63 1.22
C ILE A 62 9.40 -3.24 0.18
N LEU A 63 8.52 -2.42 -0.40
CA LEU A 63 7.63 -2.84 -1.47
C LEU A 63 8.44 -3.32 -2.68
N GLY A 64 9.51 -2.61 -3.04
CA GLY A 64 10.44 -3.01 -4.11
C GLY A 64 11.10 -4.36 -3.86
N GLU A 65 11.61 -4.60 -2.64
CA GLU A 65 12.17 -5.90 -2.23
C GLU A 65 11.14 -7.04 -2.33
N LEU A 66 9.87 -6.75 -2.01
CA LEU A 66 8.76 -7.70 -2.08
C LEU A 66 8.15 -7.83 -3.49
N GLY A 67 8.66 -7.10 -4.49
CA GLY A 67 8.15 -7.11 -5.86
C GLY A 67 6.79 -6.42 -6.04
N VAL A 68 6.45 -5.48 -5.16
CA VAL A 68 5.18 -4.73 -5.16
C VAL A 68 5.41 -3.32 -5.66
N HIS A 69 4.64 -2.90 -6.68
CA HIS A 69 4.72 -1.55 -7.24
C HIS A 69 3.69 -0.62 -6.58
N PHE A 70 4.12 0.52 -6.05
CA PHE A 70 3.21 1.58 -5.59
C PHE A 70 3.32 2.80 -6.50
N GLU A 71 2.18 3.34 -6.92
CA GLU A 71 2.07 4.55 -7.75
C GLU A 71 1.11 5.57 -7.10
N ALA A 72 1.63 6.77 -6.84
CA ALA A 72 0.81 7.93 -6.47
C ALA A 72 0.15 8.52 -7.74
N SER A 73 -1.12 8.21 -7.92
CA SER A 73 -1.94 8.64 -9.05
C SER A 73 -2.31 10.13 -9.00
N ALA A 74 -2.57 10.72 -10.16
CA ALA A 74 -3.03 12.11 -10.28
C ALA A 74 -4.55 12.30 -10.03
N SER A 75 -5.33 11.20 -9.99
CA SER A 75 -6.76 11.22 -9.71
C SER A 75 -7.26 9.85 -9.23
N GLU A 76 -8.45 9.82 -8.61
CA GLU A 76 -9.16 8.59 -8.24
C GLU A 76 -9.47 7.72 -9.48
N ALA A 77 -9.77 8.37 -10.60
CA ALA A 77 -10.00 7.70 -11.88
C ALA A 77 -8.73 7.00 -12.38
N THR A 78 -7.55 7.63 -12.25
CA THR A 78 -6.27 7.02 -12.61
C THR A 78 -5.94 5.84 -11.69
N ALA A 79 -6.12 5.99 -10.37
CA ALA A 79 -5.89 4.91 -9.42
C ALA A 79 -6.78 3.69 -9.72
N THR A 80 -8.05 3.93 -10.06
CA THR A 80 -9.00 2.88 -10.47
C THR A 80 -8.61 2.27 -11.81
N ALA A 81 -8.19 3.06 -12.79
CA ALA A 81 -7.81 2.58 -14.12
C ALA A 81 -6.66 1.58 -14.07
N MET A 82 -5.72 1.71 -13.11
CA MET A 82 -4.66 0.73 -12.90
C MET A 82 -5.20 -0.69 -12.61
N LEU A 83 -6.40 -0.83 -12.03
CA LEU A 83 -7.03 -2.13 -11.79
C LEU A 83 -7.36 -2.88 -13.10
N ALA A 84 -7.34 -2.20 -14.25
CA ALA A 84 -7.48 -2.87 -15.55
C ALA A 84 -6.43 -3.97 -15.75
N ALA A 85 -5.22 -3.85 -15.20
CA ALA A 85 -4.24 -4.93 -15.26
C ALA A 85 -4.72 -6.20 -14.55
N SER A 86 -5.40 -6.07 -13.42
CA SER A 86 -6.01 -7.21 -12.69
C SER A 86 -7.23 -7.81 -13.40
N VAL A 87 -7.87 -7.06 -14.30
CA VAL A 87 -8.96 -7.57 -15.14
C VAL A 87 -8.41 -8.43 -16.29
N HIS A 88 -7.27 -8.04 -16.86
CA HIS A 88 -6.72 -8.66 -18.06
C HIS A 88 -5.65 -9.72 -17.78
N TYR A 89 -5.02 -9.69 -16.60
CA TYR A 89 -3.92 -10.56 -16.23
C TYR A 89 -4.14 -11.15 -14.83
N PRO A 90 -3.57 -12.34 -14.52
CA PRO A 90 -3.71 -12.98 -13.21
C PRO A 90 -2.79 -12.33 -12.16
N ILE A 91 -2.91 -11.02 -11.99
CA ILE A 91 -2.22 -10.21 -10.99
C ILE A 91 -3.25 -9.58 -10.06
N ARG A 92 -2.91 -9.44 -8.77
CA ARG A 92 -3.76 -8.74 -7.81
C ARG A 92 -3.29 -7.31 -7.64
N GLY A 93 -4.14 -6.37 -7.98
CA GLY A 93 -3.97 -4.95 -7.71
C GLY A 93 -4.86 -4.49 -6.56
N ALA A 94 -4.44 -3.43 -5.91
CA ALA A 94 -5.29 -2.66 -5.00
C ALA A 94 -5.36 -1.21 -5.47
N ALA A 95 -6.50 -0.56 -5.21
CA ALA A 95 -6.64 0.88 -5.38
C ALA A 95 -7.08 1.51 -4.06
N THR A 96 -6.52 2.67 -3.73
CA THR A 96 -6.81 3.38 -2.48
C THR A 96 -7.12 4.84 -2.75
N PHE A 97 -8.31 5.29 -2.35
CA PHE A 97 -8.80 6.66 -2.49
C PHE A 97 -10.08 6.83 -1.64
N LYS A 98 -10.66 8.04 -1.63
CA LYS A 98 -11.88 8.39 -0.88
C LYS A 98 -13.16 7.93 -1.57
#